data_AF-A0A9D6W9B7-F1
#
_entry.id   AF-A0A9D6W9B7-F1
#
_cell.length_a   1.000
_cell.length_b   1.000
_cell.length_c   1.000
_cell.angle_alpha   90.00
_cell.angle_beta   90.00
_cell.angle_gamma   90.00
#
_symmetry.space_group_name_H-M   'P 1'
#
loop_
_entity.id
_entity.type
_entity.pdbx_description
1 polymer ?
#
loop_
_entity_poly.entity_id
_entity_poly.type
_entity_poly.pdbx_seq_one_letter_code
_entity_poly.pdbx_strand_id
1 'polypeptide(L)'
;MSSKLTLSVEKNVIERAKHFSRKQHKSLSKLVEGYLRDITRTSADGGDITNKVAALSGVIPAVAVRKGKKKGYADYLADKYR
;
A
#
# COMPACT_ATOMS: atom_id res chain seq x y z
N MET A 1 -1.74 -15.67 -20.98
CA MET A 1 -2.08 -14.89 -22.18
C MET A 1 -1.98 -13.41 -21.82
N SER A 2 -1.26 -12.59 -22.58
CA SER A 2 -1.22 -11.13 -22.38
C SER A 2 -2.18 -10.46 -23.36
N SER A 3 -3.09 -9.63 -22.85
CA SER A 3 -4.02 -8.82 -23.65
C SER A 3 -3.64 -7.34 -23.54
N LYS A 4 -3.91 -6.56 -24.59
CA LYS A 4 -3.75 -5.10 -24.55
C LYS A 4 -5.08 -4.47 -24.14
N LEU A 5 -5.04 -3.63 -23.12
CA LEU A 5 -6.17 -2.82 -22.67
C LEU A 5 -5.90 -1.35 -23.05
N THR A 6 -6.77 -0.78 -23.89
CA THR A 6 -6.73 0.64 -24.26
C THR A 6 -7.76 1.40 -23.44
N LEU A 7 -7.36 2.45 -22.75
CA LEU A 7 -8.22 3.28 -21.90
C LEU A 7 -8.26 4.70 -22.45
N SER A 8 -9.44 5.31 -22.47
CA SER A 8 -9.59 6.75 -22.72
C SER A 8 -9.41 7.49 -21.40
N VAL A 9 -8.40 8.36 -21.33
CA VAL A 9 -8.04 9.11 -20.13
C VAL A 9 -7.67 10.53 -20.54
N GLU A 10 -7.95 11.52 -19.70
CA GLU A 10 -7.58 12.90 -19.95
C GLU A 10 -6.07 13.06 -20.19
N LYS A 11 -5.70 13.89 -21.18
CA LYS A 11 -4.30 14.18 -21.54
C LYS A 11 -3.46 14.65 -20.35
N ASN A 12 -4.02 15.52 -19.50
CA ASN A 12 -3.34 16.04 -18.31
C ASN A 12 -3.04 14.97 -17.27
N VAL A 13 -3.86 13.91 -17.20
CA VAL A 13 -3.63 12.76 -16.32
C VAL A 13 -2.53 11.88 -16.90
N ILE A 14 -2.53 11.63 -18.22
CA ILE A 14 -1.49 10.84 -18.90
C ILE A 14 -0.10 11.45 -18.67
N GLU A 15 0.05 12.77 -18.82
CA GLU A 15 1.34 13.44 -18.65
C GLU A 15 1.85 13.36 -17.20
N ARG A 16 0.97 13.59 -16.21
CA ARG A 16 1.32 13.41 -14.80
C ARG A 16 1.73 11.98 -14.48
N ALA A 17 1.03 10.99 -15.06
CA ALA A 17 1.33 9.58 -14.86
C ALA A 17 2.68 9.17 -15.47
N LYS A 18 3.00 9.64 -16.68
CA LYS A 18 4.32 9.44 -17.30
C LYS A 18 5.44 10.05 -16.47
N HIS A 19 5.26 11.29 -15.99
CA HIS A 19 6.25 11.94 -15.15
C HIS A 19 6.51 11.15 -13.87
N PHE A 20 5.45 10.71 -13.19
CA PHE A 20 5.54 9.87 -12.01
C PHE A 20 6.23 8.53 -12.26
N SER A 21 5.89 7.85 -13.37
CA SER A 21 6.47 6.55 -13.69
C SER A 21 7.97 6.65 -13.94
N ARG A 22 8.43 7.71 -14.63
CA ARG A 22 9.85 8.01 -14.84
C ARG A 22 10.57 8.26 -13.51
N LYS A 23 9.99 9.07 -12.62
CA LYS A 23 10.56 9.35 -11.29
C LYS A 23 10.71 8.08 -10.44
N GLN A 24 9.78 7.13 -10.58
CA GLN A 24 9.78 5.86 -9.85
C GLN A 24 10.59 4.75 -10.56
N HIS A 25 11.23 5.05 -11.69
CA HIS A 25 11.94 4.07 -12.54
C HIS A 25 11.09 2.83 -12.87
N LYS A 26 9.77 3.02 -13.06
CA LYS A 26 8.82 1.95 -13.36
C LYS A 26 8.04 2.28 -14.64
N SER A 27 7.70 1.26 -15.43
CA SER A 27 6.85 1.46 -16.59
C SER A 27 5.42 1.79 -16.18
N LEU A 28 4.76 2.66 -16.96
CA LEU A 28 3.38 3.04 -16.71
C LEU A 28 2.45 1.82 -16.73
N SER A 29 2.64 0.90 -17.67
CA SER A 29 1.88 -0.35 -17.76
C SER A 29 2.01 -1.19 -16.48
N LYS A 30 3.20 -1.28 -15.88
CA LYS A 30 3.42 -2.03 -14.63
C LYS A 30 2.77 -1.38 -13.42
N LEU A 31 2.69 -0.05 -13.40
CA LEU A 31 1.95 0.67 -12.36
C LEU A 31 0.45 0.40 -12.46
N VAL A 32 -0.13 0.49 -13.66
CA VAL A 32 -1.56 0.24 -13.89
C VAL A 32 -1.90 -1.23 -13.62
N GLU A 33 -1.09 -2.16 -14.10
CA GLU A 33 -1.27 -3.59 -13.85
C GLU A 33 -1.21 -3.92 -12.35
N GLY A 34 -0.27 -3.31 -11.62
CA GLY A 34 -0.18 -3.44 -10.17
C GLY A 34 -1.43 -2.93 -9.45
N TYR A 35 -1.92 -1.75 -9.84
CA TYR A 35 -3.15 -1.19 -9.28
C TYR A 35 -4.37 -2.06 -9.57
N LEU A 36 -4.54 -2.52 -10.82
CA LEU A 36 -5.63 -3.41 -11.21
C LEU A 36 -5.58 -4.75 -10.45
N ARG A 37 -4.39 -5.28 -10.19
CA ARG A 37 -4.21 -6.46 -9.34
C ARG A 37 -4.60 -6.20 -7.89
N ASP A 38 -4.18 -5.07 -7.33
CA ASP A 38 -4.46 -4.75 -5.94
C ASP A 38 -5.98 -4.57 -5.71
N ILE A 39 -6.69 -3.87 -6.60
CA ILE A 39 -8.14 -3.64 -6.43
C ILE A 39 -8.99 -4.90 -6.67
N THR A 40 -8.51 -5.86 -7.46
CA THR A 40 -9.23 -7.12 -7.72
C THR A 40 -8.95 -8.19 -6.66
N ARG A 41 -8.00 -7.95 -5.75
CA ARG A 41 -7.57 -8.89 -4.72
C ARG A 41 -8.49 -8.92 -3.48
N THR A 42 -9.20 -7.83 -3.20
CA THR A 42 -10.06 -7.61 -2.01
C THR A 42 -11.41 -8.34 -2.06
N SER A 43 -11.73 -9.07 -3.13
CA SER A 43 -12.99 -9.83 -3.19
C SER A 43 -12.99 -11.12 -2.36
N ALA A 44 -11.87 -11.51 -1.72
CA ALA A 44 -11.69 -12.87 -1.21
C ALA A 44 -11.44 -13.03 0.31
N ASP A 45 -11.13 -12.01 1.10
CA ASP A 45 -11.07 -12.24 2.56
C ASP A 45 -11.17 -10.95 3.38
N GLY A 46 -12.01 -10.99 4.40
CA GLY A 46 -12.27 -9.87 5.31
C GLY A 46 -11.04 -9.54 6.16
N GLY A 47 -10.57 -8.29 6.05
CA GLY A 47 -9.60 -7.71 6.99
C GLY A 47 -8.39 -7.07 6.32
N ASP A 48 -8.60 -6.16 5.37
CA ASP A 48 -7.49 -5.60 4.60
C ASP A 48 -6.74 -4.49 5.35
N ILE A 49 -5.74 -4.91 6.11
CA ILE A 49 -4.60 -4.05 6.43
C ILE A 49 -3.95 -3.68 5.09
N THR A 50 -4.01 -2.40 4.70
CA THR A 50 -3.40 -1.91 3.46
C THR A 50 -1.93 -2.33 3.38
N ASN A 51 -1.42 -2.72 2.20
CA ASN A 51 -0.03 -3.14 1.99
C ASN A 51 1.02 -2.22 2.65
N LYS A 52 0.77 -0.90 2.71
CA LYS A 52 1.61 0.05 3.44
C LYS A 52 1.58 -0.15 4.95
N VAL A 53 0.40 -0.32 5.53
CA VAL A 53 0.21 -0.61 6.95
C VAL A 53 0.78 -1.99 7.28
N ALA A 54 0.66 -2.97 6.39
CA ALA A 54 1.28 -4.28 6.53
C ALA A 54 2.82 -4.17 6.54
N ALA A 55 3.41 -3.43 5.60
CA ALA A 55 4.85 -3.17 5.55
C ALA A 55 5.36 -2.42 6.80
N LEU A 56 4.62 -1.41 7.26
CA LEU A 56 4.90 -0.70 8.52
C LEU A 56 4.73 -1.62 9.74
N SER A 57 3.75 -2.51 9.71
CA SER A 57 3.54 -3.52 10.76
C SER A 57 4.57 -4.64 10.72
N GLY A 58 5.26 -4.89 9.60
CA GLY A 58 6.37 -5.86 9.54
C GLY A 58 7.58 -5.45 10.40
N VAL A 59 7.67 -4.17 10.75
CA VAL A 59 8.63 -3.64 11.75
C VAL A 59 8.16 -3.96 13.19
N ILE A 60 6.87 -4.25 13.38
CA ILE A 60 6.25 -4.54 14.66
C ILE A 60 5.94 -6.04 14.72
N PRO A 61 6.65 -6.84 15.53
CA PRO A 61 6.44 -8.29 15.55
C PRO A 61 4.95 -8.62 15.72
N ALA A 62 4.39 -9.47 14.84
CA ALA A 62 2.95 -9.76 14.72
C ALA A 62 2.26 -10.13 16.06
N VAL A 63 3.05 -10.61 17.02
CA VAL A 63 2.66 -10.88 18.41
C VAL A 63 2.17 -9.63 19.15
N ALA A 64 2.71 -8.45 18.86
CA ALA A 64 2.31 -7.18 19.46
C ALA A 64 0.98 -6.64 18.90
N VAL A 65 0.69 -6.91 17.63
CA VAL A 65 -0.57 -6.52 16.97
C VAL A 65 -1.72 -7.43 17.43
N ARG A 66 -1.48 -8.75 17.53
CA ARG A 66 -2.50 -9.72 17.97
C ARG A 66 -2.76 -9.71 19.48
N LYS A 67 -1.73 -9.48 20.31
CA LYS A 67 -1.87 -9.45 21.78
C LYS A 67 -1.99 -8.04 22.34
N GLY A 68 -2.84 -7.17 21.79
CA GLY A 68 -3.29 -5.93 22.44
C GLY A 68 -2.23 -5.18 23.28
N LYS A 69 -0.97 -5.07 22.82
CA LYS A 69 0.13 -4.44 23.59
C LYS A 69 0.04 -2.91 23.54
N LYS A 70 -1.18 -2.36 23.45
CA LYS A 70 -1.41 -0.92 23.52
C LYS A 70 -1.08 -0.36 24.91
N LYS A 71 -1.13 -1.18 25.97
CA LYS A 71 -0.82 -0.75 27.35
C LYS A 71 0.68 -0.47 27.55
N GLY A 72 1.55 -1.45 27.29
CA GLY A 72 2.98 -1.30 27.57
C GLY A 72 3.71 -0.23 26.75
N TYR A 73 3.28 0.06 25.52
CA TYR A 73 3.89 1.14 24.72
C TYR A 73 3.41 2.52 25.17
N ALA A 74 2.15 2.65 25.59
CA ALA A 74 1.62 3.89 26.16
C ALA A 74 2.29 4.21 27.51
N ASP A 75 2.48 3.20 28.37
CA ASP A 75 3.15 3.36 29.67
C ASP A 75 4.62 3.78 29.49
N TYR A 76 5.33 3.21 28.51
CA TYR A 76 6.72 3.60 28.18
C TYR A 76 6.84 5.05 27.72
N LEU A 77 5.89 5.54 26.91
CA LEU A 77 5.90 6.92 26.45
C LEU A 77 5.56 7.90 27.58
N ALA A 78 4.64 7.51 28.47
CA ALA A 78 4.27 8.33 29.63
C ALA A 78 5.45 8.52 30.59
N ASP A 79 6.27 7.48 30.82
CA ASP A 79 7.46 7.57 31.68
C ASP A 79 8.63 8.30 31.00
N LYS A 80 8.81 8.12 29.69
CA LYS A 80 9.94 8.74 28.96
C LYS A 80 9.84 10.26 28.84
N TYR A 81 8.62 10.79 28.75
CA TYR A 81 8.35 12.22 28.62
C TYR A 81 7.81 12.84 29.91
N ARG A 82 8.07 12.18 31.04
CA ARG A 82 7.80 12.71 32.37
C ARG A 82 8.93 13.60 32.87
#